data_AF-A0A6B9KLD5-F1
#
_entry.id   AF-A0A6B9KLD5-F1
#
_cell.length_a   1.000
_cell.length_b   1.000
_cell.length_c   1.000
_cell.angle_alpha   90.00
_cell.angle_beta   90.00
_cell.angle_gamma   90.00
#
_symmetry.space_group_name_H-M   'P 1'
#
loop_
_entity.id
_entity.type
_entity.pdbx_description
1 polymer ?
#
loop_
_entity_poly.entity_id
_entity_poly.type
_entity_poly.pdbx_seq_one_letter_code
_entity_poly.pdbx_strand_id
1 'polypeptide(L)'
;MKAAYLLSFVLLVLYIISGAVRNCSGHDHFLLVQTWPNGYCSIANCHDSPLNFVLHGLWPVDRNGTSLHNYTTPSIRMIDILNRDTSLKSDMGKYWPSLISKISHKFWSRQWQKHGSAQKLITSPEDYFRTAIRLMKITNLQNKLAAKGIVPNGTSYPKDYYKSALEVIHGGESVMLACFSVNGIQLLRDVYICLDGQLRYFISCNKNEFNKTENCGDDIMFPSKVQISSS
;
A
#
# COMPACT_ATOMS: atom_id res chain seq x y z
N MET A 1 -13.03 -13.91 -50.63
CA MET A 1 -13.10 -15.04 -49.67
C MET A 1 -11.76 -15.30 -48.97
N LYS A 2 -10.64 -15.54 -49.67
CA LYS A 2 -9.33 -15.86 -49.04
C LYS A 2 -8.78 -14.81 -48.05
N ALA A 3 -8.97 -13.52 -48.31
CA ALA A 3 -8.48 -12.44 -47.44
C ALA A 3 -9.21 -12.35 -46.08
N ALA A 4 -10.50 -12.69 -46.05
CA ALA A 4 -11.30 -12.66 -44.81
C ALA A 4 -10.89 -13.78 -43.84
N TYR A 5 -10.54 -14.96 -44.37
CA TYR A 5 -9.99 -16.05 -43.56
C TYR A 5 -8.60 -15.71 -43.01
N LEU A 6 -7.77 -15.00 -43.78
CA LEU A 6 -6.46 -14.55 -43.32
C LEU A 6 -6.58 -13.54 -42.17
N LEU A 7 -7.49 -12.55 -42.29
CA LEU A 7 -7.73 -11.55 -41.25
C LEU A 7 -8.31 -12.18 -39.98
N SER A 8 -9.28 -13.10 -40.13
CA SER A 8 -9.87 -13.84 -39.00
C SER A 8 -8.83 -14.72 -38.29
N PHE A 9 -7.90 -15.33 -39.04
CA PHE A 9 -6.82 -16.13 -38.47
C PHE A 9 -5.81 -15.25 -37.73
N VAL A 10 -5.44 -14.08 -38.26
CA VAL A 10 -4.56 -13.13 -37.57
C VAL A 10 -5.17 -12.63 -36.27
N LEU A 11 -6.46 -12.28 -36.27
CA LEU A 11 -7.16 -11.86 -35.04
C LEU A 11 -7.27 -12.98 -34.01
N LEU A 12 -7.51 -14.22 -34.44
CA LEU A 12 -7.53 -15.40 -33.56
C LEU A 12 -6.15 -15.69 -32.98
N VAL A 13 -5.09 -15.58 -33.78
CA VAL A 13 -3.69 -15.75 -33.32
C VAL A 13 -3.31 -14.63 -32.35
N LEU A 14 -3.69 -13.38 -32.59
CA LEU A 14 -3.48 -12.28 -31.65
C LEU A 14 -4.25 -12.50 -30.34
N TYR A 15 -5.47 -13.02 -30.40
CA TYR A 15 -6.27 -13.39 -29.22
C TYR A 15 -5.59 -14.53 -28.42
N ILE A 16 -5.09 -15.57 -29.10
CA ILE A 16 -4.38 -16.69 -28.47
C ILE A 16 -3.04 -16.22 -27.87
N ILE A 17 -2.29 -15.36 -28.55
CA ILE A 17 -1.04 -14.78 -28.02
C ILE A 17 -1.33 -13.92 -26.80
N SER A 18 -2.42 -13.14 -26.79
CA SER A 18 -2.83 -12.35 -25.63
C SER A 18 -3.24 -13.22 -24.42
N GLY A 19 -3.85 -14.39 -24.67
CA GLY A 19 -4.22 -15.35 -23.62
C GLY A 19 -3.07 -16.25 -23.14
N ALA A 20 -1.98 -16.35 -23.91
CA ALA A 20 -0.82 -17.19 -23.62
C ALA A 20 0.34 -16.44 -22.94
N VAL A 21 0.21 -15.14 -22.66
CA VAL A 21 1.14 -14.43 -21.77
C VAL A 21 0.90 -14.96 -20.35
N ARG A 22 1.56 -16.08 -20.02
CA ARG A 22 1.70 -16.49 -18.63
C ARG A 22 2.33 -15.32 -17.89
N ASN A 23 1.64 -14.83 -16.86
CA ASN A 23 2.15 -13.77 -16.01
C ASN A 23 3.40 -14.30 -15.29
N CYS A 24 4.57 -14.14 -15.93
CA CYS A 24 5.86 -14.66 -15.46
C CYS A 24 6.40 -13.81 -14.28
N SER A 25 5.63 -12.79 -13.87
CA SER A 25 5.92 -11.76 -12.88
C SER A 25 6.07 -12.30 -11.45
N GLY A 26 5.62 -13.53 -11.19
CA GLY A 26 5.69 -14.19 -9.89
C GLY A 26 4.64 -13.72 -8.88
N HIS A 27 3.73 -12.82 -9.26
CA HIS A 27 2.65 -12.28 -8.43
C HIS A 27 1.41 -11.99 -9.28
N ASP A 28 0.25 -11.88 -8.64
CA ASP A 28 -1.03 -11.60 -9.31
C ASP A 28 -1.37 -10.10 -9.27
N HIS A 29 -1.21 -9.47 -8.11
CA HIS A 29 -1.52 -8.05 -7.89
C HIS A 29 -0.71 -7.49 -6.72
N PHE A 30 -1.01 -6.26 -6.28
CA PHE A 30 -0.31 -5.60 -5.17
C PHE A 30 -1.26 -5.02 -4.14
N LEU A 31 -0.78 -5.00 -2.89
CA LEU A 31 -1.34 -4.20 -1.81
C LEU A 31 -0.47 -2.98 -1.57
N LEU A 32 -1.04 -1.78 -1.70
CA LEU A 32 -0.48 -0.56 -1.17
C LEU A 32 -1.01 -0.35 0.25
N VAL A 33 -0.12 -0.34 1.22
CA VAL A 33 -0.45 -0.26 2.64
C VAL A 33 0.02 1.09 3.19
N GLN A 34 -0.92 1.87 3.69
CA GLN A 34 -0.67 3.17 4.31
C GLN A 34 -1.09 3.13 5.78
N THR A 35 -0.18 3.52 6.67
CA THR A 35 -0.42 3.59 8.10
C THR A 35 -0.84 4.99 8.49
N TRP A 36 -1.84 5.10 9.36
CA TRP A 36 -2.10 6.31 10.13
C TRP A 36 -1.21 6.31 11.38
N PRO A 37 -0.18 7.18 11.47
CA PRO A 37 0.80 7.09 12.55
C PRO A 37 0.20 7.18 13.94
N ASN A 38 -0.78 8.06 14.15
CA ASN A 38 -1.34 8.29 15.48
C ASN A 38 -2.20 7.12 15.98
N GLY A 39 -2.78 6.32 15.07
CA GLY A 39 -3.43 5.07 15.46
C GLY A 39 -2.43 3.98 15.79
N TYR A 40 -1.36 3.87 14.99
CA TYR A 40 -0.30 2.91 15.23
C TYR A 40 0.47 3.19 16.55
N CYS A 41 0.85 4.44 16.77
CA CYS A 41 1.63 4.91 17.91
C CYS A 41 0.83 5.05 19.20
N SER A 42 -0.50 4.85 19.17
CA SER A 42 -1.30 4.69 20.38
C SER A 42 -0.99 3.38 21.13
N ILE A 43 -0.35 2.42 20.45
CA ILE A 43 0.04 1.12 21.03
C ILE A 43 1.54 0.88 20.88
N ALA A 44 2.11 1.19 19.72
CA ALA A 44 3.52 0.98 19.47
C ALA A 44 4.37 2.07 20.11
N ASN A 45 5.54 1.68 20.64
CA ASN A 45 6.55 2.65 21.09
C ASN A 45 7.19 3.33 19.87
N CYS A 46 6.66 4.47 19.48
CA CYS A 46 7.12 5.27 18.36
C CYS A 46 8.15 6.32 18.78
N HIS A 47 9.09 6.61 17.88
CA HIS A 47 9.99 7.75 18.03
C HIS A 47 9.37 9.05 17.51
N ASP A 48 8.49 8.95 16.51
CA ASP A 48 7.78 10.07 15.90
C ASP A 48 6.40 9.61 15.39
N SER A 49 5.43 10.53 15.35
CA SER A 49 4.08 10.30 14.86
C SER A 49 3.65 11.46 13.95
N PRO A 50 3.94 11.36 12.63
CA PRO A 50 3.55 12.37 11.65
C PRO A 50 2.02 12.59 11.60
N LEU A 51 1.63 13.77 11.12
CA LEU A 51 0.21 14.19 10.99
C LEU A 51 -0.45 13.79 9.67
N ASN A 52 0.21 12.98 8.86
CA ASN A 52 -0.31 12.46 7.61
C ASN A 52 -0.14 10.95 7.59
N PHE A 53 -0.95 10.26 6.77
CA PHE A 53 -0.66 8.89 6.41
C PHE A 53 0.78 8.75 5.90
N VAL A 54 1.40 7.62 6.21
CA VAL A 54 2.72 7.24 5.72
C VAL A 54 2.63 5.86 5.06
N LEU A 55 3.53 5.57 4.14
CA LEU A 55 3.68 4.24 3.59
C LEU A 55 4.10 3.28 4.70
N HIS A 56 3.42 2.14 4.75
CA HIS A 56 3.92 0.94 5.39
C HIS A 56 4.66 0.10 4.33
N GLY A 57 4.02 -0.11 3.18
CA GLY A 57 4.39 -1.17 2.26
C GLY A 57 3.78 -1.09 0.87
N LEU A 58 4.50 -1.63 -0.11
CA LEU A 58 3.94 -2.05 -1.40
C LEU A 58 4.22 -3.55 -1.57
N TRP A 59 3.21 -4.39 -1.39
CA TRP A 59 3.40 -5.83 -1.23
C TRP A 59 2.82 -6.58 -2.43
N PRO A 60 3.64 -7.34 -3.17
CA PRO A 60 3.11 -8.26 -4.16
C PRO A 60 2.33 -9.38 -3.47
N VAL A 61 1.22 -9.80 -4.05
CA VAL A 61 0.35 -10.85 -3.51
C VAL A 61 0.05 -11.91 -4.55
N ASP A 62 -0.23 -13.12 -4.06
CA ASP A 62 -0.75 -14.21 -4.89
C ASP A 62 -2.28 -14.11 -5.08
N ARG A 63 -2.81 -14.95 -5.97
CA ARG A 63 -4.25 -15.09 -6.26
C ARG A 63 -5.12 -15.40 -5.04
N ASN A 64 -4.53 -15.88 -3.94
CA ASN A 64 -5.23 -16.18 -2.69
C ASN A 64 -5.18 -15.01 -1.70
N GLY A 65 -4.65 -13.85 -2.12
CA GLY A 65 -4.50 -12.68 -1.26
C GLY A 65 -3.40 -12.81 -0.23
N THR A 66 -2.37 -13.63 -0.49
CA THR A 66 -1.24 -13.83 0.42
C THR A 66 -0.06 -13.01 -0.07
N SER A 67 0.47 -12.14 0.81
CA SER A 67 1.69 -11.38 0.52
C SER A 67 2.86 -12.33 0.28
N LEU A 68 3.53 -12.13 -0.85
CA LEU A 68 4.73 -12.85 -1.22
C LEU A 68 5.92 -12.28 -0.46
N HIS A 69 6.81 -13.17 -0.03
CA HIS A 69 8.00 -12.82 0.71
C HIS A 69 9.25 -13.42 0.08
N ASN A 70 10.33 -12.66 0.10
CA ASN A 70 11.67 -13.11 -0.23
C ASN A 70 12.62 -12.81 0.93
N TYR A 71 13.41 -13.78 1.36
CA TYR A 71 14.41 -13.58 2.42
C TYR A 71 15.82 -13.98 1.96
N THR A 72 15.98 -14.39 0.71
CA THR A 72 17.24 -14.85 0.15
C THR A 72 17.97 -13.74 -0.61
N THR A 73 17.26 -12.68 -1.04
CA THR A 73 17.90 -11.49 -1.60
C THR A 73 18.83 -10.84 -0.58
N PRO A 74 20.09 -10.52 -0.95
CA PRO A 74 20.99 -9.79 -0.06
C PRO A 74 20.41 -8.44 0.38
N SER A 75 20.65 -8.08 1.64
CA SER A 75 20.27 -6.75 2.13
C SER A 75 20.95 -5.67 1.29
N ILE A 76 20.20 -4.62 0.96
CA ILE A 76 20.71 -3.45 0.25
C ILE A 76 21.26 -2.42 1.23
N ARG A 77 22.26 -1.65 0.79
CA ARG A 77 22.76 -0.48 1.54
C ARG A 77 21.98 0.76 1.09
N MET A 78 20.88 1.05 1.81
CA MET A 78 20.02 2.20 1.49
C MET A 78 20.79 3.53 1.41
N ILE A 79 21.83 3.72 2.22
CA ILE A 79 22.62 4.95 2.20
C ILE A 79 23.25 5.22 0.82
N ASP A 80 23.68 4.18 0.10
CA ASP A 80 24.30 4.32 -1.22
C ASP A 80 23.27 4.79 -2.26
N ILE A 81 22.03 4.31 -2.14
CA ILE A 81 20.91 4.73 -2.99
C ILE A 81 20.57 6.20 -2.73
N LEU A 82 20.36 6.54 -1.46
CA LEU A 82 19.87 7.86 -1.05
C LEU A 82 20.91 8.97 -1.23
N ASN A 83 22.21 8.64 -1.18
CA ASN A 83 23.29 9.60 -1.46
C ASN A 83 23.41 9.93 -2.94
N ARG A 84 23.04 8.99 -3.83
CA ARG A 84 23.02 9.21 -5.29
C ARG A 84 21.76 9.97 -5.75
N ASP A 85 20.76 10.06 -4.88
CA ASP A 85 19.41 10.51 -5.25
C ASP A 85 18.75 11.29 -4.11
N THR A 86 19.07 12.58 -4.04
CA THR A 86 18.60 13.47 -2.98
C THR A 86 17.09 13.71 -3.03
N SER A 87 16.49 13.65 -4.22
CA SER A 87 15.04 13.73 -4.39
C SER A 87 14.34 12.52 -3.79
N LEU A 88 14.81 11.30 -4.10
CA LEU A 88 14.28 10.09 -3.48
C LEU A 88 14.51 10.09 -1.96
N LYS A 89 15.66 10.58 -1.49
CA LYS A 89 15.93 10.75 -0.05
C LYS A 89 14.90 11.61 0.66
N SER A 90 14.57 12.78 0.09
CA SER A 90 13.56 13.68 0.64
C SER A 90 12.18 13.03 0.66
N ASP A 91 11.78 12.40 -0.46
CA ASP A 91 10.50 11.72 -0.57
C ASP A 91 10.37 10.55 0.41
N MET A 92 11.41 9.72 0.56
CA MET A 92 11.43 8.58 1.49
C MET A 92 11.28 9.05 2.94
N GLY A 93 11.97 10.12 3.33
CA GLY A 93 11.86 10.71 4.66
C GLY A 93 10.46 11.26 4.96
N LYS A 94 9.78 11.83 3.96
CA LYS A 94 8.45 12.41 4.10
C LYS A 94 7.32 11.38 4.06
N TYR A 95 7.38 10.46 3.09
CA TYR A 95 6.26 9.58 2.76
C TYR A 95 6.40 8.17 3.29
N TRP A 96 7.61 7.73 3.65
CA TRP A 96 7.83 6.37 4.16
C TRP A 96 8.72 6.32 5.41
N PRO A 97 8.60 7.24 6.40
CA PRO A 97 9.44 7.17 7.59
C PRO A 97 9.19 5.89 8.40
N SER A 98 10.22 5.43 9.12
CA SER A 98 10.02 4.48 10.21
C SER A 98 9.42 5.22 11.40
N LEU A 99 8.27 4.74 11.89
CA LEU A 99 7.64 5.30 13.09
C LEU A 99 8.39 4.91 14.38
N ILE A 100 9.06 3.74 14.38
CA ILE A 100 9.75 3.19 15.56
C ILE A 100 11.21 3.67 15.67
N SER A 101 11.87 3.95 14.55
CA SER A 101 13.30 4.28 14.54
C SER A 101 13.58 5.63 13.88
N LYS A 102 14.44 6.44 14.52
CA LYS A 102 15.01 7.65 13.92
C LYS A 102 15.71 7.38 12.57
N ILE A 103 16.29 6.19 12.39
CA ILE A 103 17.03 5.81 11.19
C ILE A 103 16.23 4.78 10.39
N SER A 104 15.59 5.24 9.31
CA SER A 104 14.67 4.43 8.51
C SER A 104 15.36 3.45 7.54
N HIS A 105 16.69 3.52 7.37
CA HIS A 105 17.43 2.71 6.39
C HIS A 105 17.23 1.19 6.55
N LYS A 106 17.26 0.70 7.80
CA LYS A 106 17.04 -0.72 8.09
C LYS A 106 15.61 -1.14 7.77
N PHE A 107 14.64 -0.27 8.03
CA PHE A 107 13.24 -0.52 7.70
C PHE A 107 13.05 -0.62 6.19
N TRP A 108 13.57 0.33 5.42
CA TRP A 108 13.46 0.30 3.94
C TRP A 108 14.17 -0.89 3.32
N SER A 109 15.38 -1.23 3.79
CA SER A 109 16.09 -2.41 3.30
C SER A 109 15.28 -3.69 3.52
N ARG A 110 14.62 -3.83 4.69
CA ARG A 110 13.73 -4.97 4.96
C ARG A 110 12.48 -4.96 4.08
N GLN A 111 11.87 -3.80 3.82
CA GLN A 111 10.71 -3.72 2.93
C GLN A 111 11.07 -4.15 1.50
N TRP A 112 12.22 -3.70 0.99
CA TRP A 112 12.73 -4.17 -0.30
C TRP A 112 13.02 -5.67 -0.28
N GLN A 113 13.83 -6.16 0.67
CA GLN A 113 14.21 -7.57 0.73
C GLN A 113 12.98 -8.45 0.84
N LYS A 114 12.08 -8.15 1.78
CA LYS A 114 10.90 -8.98 2.05
C LYS A 114 9.89 -8.92 0.92
N HIS A 115 9.53 -7.73 0.45
CA HIS A 115 8.39 -7.56 -0.46
C HIS A 115 8.82 -7.13 -1.86
N GLY A 116 9.68 -6.10 -1.95
CA GLY A 116 10.14 -5.56 -3.23
C GLY A 116 10.82 -6.61 -4.12
N SER A 117 11.69 -7.46 -3.57
CA SER A 117 12.39 -8.50 -4.34
C SER A 117 11.62 -9.82 -4.47
N ALA A 118 10.38 -9.90 -3.96
CA ALA A 118 9.50 -11.05 -4.12
C ALA A 118 8.69 -11.03 -5.44
N GLN A 119 8.87 -9.99 -6.24
CA GLN A 119 8.22 -9.80 -7.54
C GLN A 119 9.26 -9.50 -8.64
N LYS A 120 8.88 -9.66 -9.91
CA LYS A 120 9.79 -9.47 -11.06
C LYS A 120 9.47 -8.28 -11.96
N LEU A 121 8.37 -7.56 -11.71
CA LEU A 121 7.96 -6.37 -12.47
C LEU A 121 8.96 -5.22 -12.28
N ILE A 122 9.35 -4.92 -11.05
CA ILE A 122 10.28 -3.85 -10.71
C ILE A 122 11.59 -4.48 -10.27
N THR A 123 12.65 -4.29 -11.05
CA THR A 123 13.93 -5.00 -10.87
C THR A 123 14.95 -4.22 -10.04
N SER A 124 14.75 -2.92 -9.82
CA SER A 124 15.63 -2.08 -9.00
C SER A 124 14.94 -1.65 -7.69
N PRO A 125 15.66 -1.58 -6.55
CA PRO A 125 15.13 -0.99 -5.34
C PRO A 125 14.69 0.46 -5.52
N GLU A 126 15.47 1.25 -6.25
CA GLU A 126 15.19 2.65 -6.59
C GLU A 126 13.79 2.82 -7.20
N ASP A 127 13.47 2.06 -8.25
CA ASP A 127 12.18 2.14 -8.93
C ASP A 127 11.04 1.64 -8.06
N TYR A 128 11.29 0.66 -7.18
CA TYR A 128 10.29 0.16 -6.24
C TYR A 128 9.86 1.24 -5.25
N PHE A 129 10.84 1.92 -4.66
CA PHE A 129 10.56 3.02 -3.73
C PHE A 129 9.88 4.20 -4.44
N ARG A 130 10.37 4.59 -5.63
CA ARG A 130 9.74 5.65 -6.44
C ARG A 130 8.30 5.31 -6.80
N THR A 131 8.03 4.05 -7.16
CA THR A 131 6.69 3.59 -7.49
C THR A 131 5.76 3.66 -6.29
N ALA A 132 6.18 3.14 -5.13
CA ALA A 132 5.39 3.21 -3.90
C ALA A 132 5.10 4.67 -3.48
N ILE A 133 6.09 5.56 -3.56
CA ILE A 133 5.92 7.00 -3.27
C ILE A 133 4.95 7.65 -4.26
N ARG A 134 5.05 7.35 -5.56
CA ARG A 134 4.10 7.84 -6.56
C ARG A 134 2.68 7.42 -6.21
N LEU A 135 2.49 6.15 -5.85
CA LEU A 135 1.19 5.62 -5.46
C LEU A 135 0.66 6.29 -4.20
N MET A 136 1.49 6.48 -3.16
CA MET A 136 1.16 7.25 -1.95
C MET A 136 0.65 8.67 -2.27
N LYS A 137 1.33 9.36 -3.20
CA LYS A 137 0.96 10.71 -3.63
C LYS A 137 -0.37 10.74 -4.39
N ILE A 138 -0.66 9.71 -5.21
CA ILE A 138 -1.90 9.60 -5.97
C ILE A 138 -3.08 9.20 -5.09
N THR A 139 -2.88 8.29 -4.14
CA THR A 139 -3.95 7.85 -3.24
C THR A 139 -4.36 8.95 -2.29
N ASN A 140 -3.41 9.72 -1.74
CA ASN A 140 -3.63 10.93 -0.95
C ASN A 140 -4.83 10.82 0.02
N LEU A 141 -4.79 9.77 0.86
CA LEU A 141 -5.90 9.42 1.74
C LEU A 141 -6.32 10.58 2.65
N GLN A 142 -5.34 11.31 3.19
CA GLN A 142 -5.60 12.44 4.08
C GLN A 142 -6.54 13.47 3.46
N ASN A 143 -6.26 13.91 2.23
CA ASN A 143 -7.07 14.92 1.57
C ASN A 143 -8.44 14.38 1.14
N LYS A 144 -8.52 13.11 0.72
CA LYS A 144 -9.80 12.49 0.32
C LYS A 144 -10.76 12.36 1.51
N LEU A 145 -10.25 11.91 2.66
CA LEU A 145 -11.02 11.85 3.90
C LEU A 145 -11.44 13.26 4.35
N ALA A 146 -10.51 14.21 4.37
CA ALA A 146 -10.79 15.58 4.79
C ALA A 146 -11.82 16.29 3.88
N ALA A 147 -11.81 16.02 2.58
CA ALA A 147 -12.80 16.56 1.63
C ALA A 147 -14.23 16.11 1.92
N LYS A 148 -14.41 15.05 2.72
CA LYS A 148 -15.69 14.55 3.22
C LYS A 148 -15.89 14.84 4.72
N GLY A 149 -15.04 15.68 5.31
CA GLY A 149 -15.16 16.04 6.74
C GLY A 149 -14.69 14.94 7.71
N ILE A 150 -14.04 13.88 7.23
CA ILE A 150 -13.39 12.88 8.07
C ILE A 150 -11.98 13.39 8.39
N VAL A 151 -11.78 13.87 9.62
CA VAL A 151 -10.55 14.52 10.06
C VAL A 151 -9.96 13.84 11.31
N PRO A 152 -8.64 13.86 11.51
CA PRO A 152 -7.99 13.20 12.64
C PRO A 152 -8.08 14.04 13.91
N ASN A 153 -9.28 14.15 14.46
CA ASN A 153 -9.59 14.94 15.66
C ASN A 153 -9.95 14.06 16.87
N GLY A 154 -9.75 12.74 16.79
CA GLY A 154 -10.13 11.78 17.83
C GLY A 154 -11.62 11.43 17.85
N THR A 155 -12.42 11.90 16.89
CA THR A 155 -13.83 11.52 16.73
C THR A 155 -13.95 10.19 15.98
N SER A 156 -15.02 9.44 16.26
CA SER A 156 -15.37 8.24 15.51
C SER A 156 -16.31 8.55 14.35
N TYR A 157 -16.10 7.84 13.25
CA TYR A 157 -16.94 7.90 12.08
C TYR A 157 -17.35 6.47 11.68
N PRO A 158 -18.55 6.30 11.09
CA PRO A 158 -18.97 5.00 10.59
C PRO A 158 -17.99 4.46 9.54
N LYS A 159 -17.72 3.16 9.55
CA LYS A 159 -16.88 2.47 8.56
C LYS A 159 -17.33 2.77 7.14
N ASP A 160 -18.63 2.71 6.86
CA ASP A 160 -19.19 3.00 5.54
C ASP A 160 -18.93 4.45 5.11
N TYR A 161 -18.79 5.37 6.07
CA TYR A 161 -18.44 6.75 5.78
C TYR A 161 -16.98 6.89 5.32
N TYR A 162 -16.04 6.13 5.92
CA TYR A 162 -14.68 6.01 5.40
C TYR A 162 -14.67 5.40 3.99
N LYS A 163 -15.42 4.30 3.77
CA LYS A 163 -15.49 3.66 2.44
C LYS A 163 -16.04 4.63 1.41
N SER A 164 -17.12 5.34 1.73
CA SER A 164 -17.72 6.33 0.83
C SER A 164 -16.77 7.49 0.52
N ALA A 165 -16.03 7.98 1.52
CA ALA A 165 -15.02 9.02 1.30
C ALA A 165 -13.86 8.57 0.40
N LEU A 166 -13.62 7.26 0.33
CA LEU A 166 -12.61 6.64 -0.50
C LEU A 166 -13.18 6.04 -1.80
N GLU A 167 -14.44 6.30 -2.15
CA GLU A 167 -15.09 5.84 -3.39
C GLU A 167 -14.30 6.14 -4.66
N VAL A 168 -13.61 7.29 -4.68
CA VAL A 168 -12.74 7.70 -5.79
C VAL A 168 -11.56 6.74 -6.01
N ILE A 169 -11.30 5.83 -5.08
CA ILE A 169 -10.34 4.72 -5.19
C ILE A 169 -11.14 3.44 -5.49
N HIS A 170 -11.39 3.17 -6.77
CA HIS A 170 -12.05 1.95 -7.24
C HIS A 170 -13.36 1.60 -6.52
N GLY A 171 -14.21 2.60 -6.30
CA GLY A 171 -15.52 2.42 -5.66
C GLY A 171 -15.51 2.36 -4.14
N GLY A 172 -14.36 2.50 -3.46
CA GLY A 172 -14.27 2.71 -2.00
C GLY A 172 -14.49 1.46 -1.16
N GLU A 173 -15.52 0.68 -1.49
CA GLU A 173 -15.80 -0.68 -1.02
C GLU A 173 -14.59 -1.62 -1.20
N SER A 174 -13.70 -1.29 -2.14
CA SER A 174 -12.51 -2.05 -2.48
C SER A 174 -11.30 -1.78 -1.57
N VAL A 175 -11.38 -0.76 -0.71
CA VAL A 175 -10.33 -0.43 0.26
C VAL A 175 -10.54 -1.26 1.52
N MET A 176 -9.48 -1.74 2.17
CA MET A 176 -9.59 -2.40 3.47
C MET A 176 -9.07 -1.51 4.61
N LEU A 177 -9.79 -1.43 5.72
CA LEU A 177 -9.45 -0.69 6.92
C LEU A 177 -9.04 -1.67 8.01
N ALA A 178 -7.87 -1.43 8.60
CA ALA A 178 -7.43 -2.17 9.76
C ALA A 178 -7.31 -1.26 10.98
N CYS A 179 -7.78 -1.77 12.11
CA CYS A 179 -7.88 -1.08 13.37
C CYS A 179 -7.09 -1.82 14.46
N PHE A 180 -6.70 -1.05 15.47
CA PHE A 180 -6.43 -1.60 16.79
C PHE A 180 -7.65 -1.41 17.69
N SER A 181 -7.95 -2.39 18.54
CA SER A 181 -8.98 -2.26 19.57
C SER A 181 -8.32 -1.98 20.92
N VAL A 182 -8.57 -0.80 21.49
CA VAL A 182 -8.08 -0.39 22.80
C VAL A 182 -9.27 -0.04 23.67
N ASN A 183 -9.51 -0.82 24.73
CA ASN A 183 -10.64 -0.62 25.65
C ASN A 183 -12.00 -0.55 24.93
N GLY A 184 -12.18 -1.34 23.87
CA GLY A 184 -13.41 -1.36 23.06
C GLY A 184 -13.49 -0.28 21.97
N ILE A 185 -12.52 0.65 21.90
CA ILE A 185 -12.45 1.69 20.88
C ILE A 185 -11.62 1.19 19.69
N GLN A 186 -12.16 1.29 18.48
CA GLN A 186 -11.47 0.93 17.24
C GLN A 186 -10.69 2.13 16.69
N LEU A 187 -9.36 2.10 16.83
CA LEU A 187 -8.45 3.13 16.35
C LEU A 187 -7.99 2.78 14.93
N LEU A 188 -8.27 3.65 13.94
CA LEU A 188 -7.78 3.45 12.58
C LEU A 188 -6.25 3.34 12.56
N ARG A 189 -5.73 2.22 12.05
CA ARG A 189 -4.28 1.92 12.01
C ARG A 189 -3.74 1.93 10.60
N ASP A 190 -4.31 1.13 9.71
CA ASP A 190 -3.85 0.99 8.33
C ASP A 190 -5.00 1.03 7.35
N VAL A 191 -4.68 1.44 6.12
CA VAL A 191 -5.55 1.39 4.96
C VAL A 191 -4.82 0.62 3.86
N TYR A 192 -5.47 -0.42 3.33
CA TYR A 192 -4.95 -1.29 2.29
C TYR A 192 -5.73 -1.07 1.00
N ILE A 193 -5.00 -0.94 -0.11
CA ILE A 193 -5.56 -0.64 -1.43
C ILE A 193 -4.98 -1.62 -2.44
N CYS A 194 -5.83 -2.31 -3.19
CA CYS A 194 -5.38 -3.22 -4.23
C CYS A 194 -5.08 -2.49 -5.55
N LEU A 195 -3.96 -2.87 -6.18
CA LEU A 195 -3.56 -2.46 -7.52
C LEU A 195 -3.33 -3.68 -8.39
N ASP A 196 -3.62 -3.58 -9.68
CA ASP A 196 -3.33 -4.64 -10.64
C ASP A 196 -1.84 -5.03 -10.65
N GLY A 197 -1.53 -6.22 -11.18
CA GLY A 197 -0.16 -6.75 -11.26
C GLY A 197 0.80 -5.93 -12.13
N GLN A 198 0.36 -4.81 -12.71
CA GLN A 198 1.18 -3.88 -13.46
C GLN A 198 1.30 -2.50 -12.78
N LEU A 199 0.69 -2.31 -11.60
CA LEU A 199 0.68 -1.05 -10.83
C LEU A 199 0.14 0.16 -11.62
N ARG A 200 -0.81 -0.11 -12.51
CA ARG A 200 -1.46 0.87 -13.40
C ARG A 200 -2.83 1.29 -12.88
N TYR A 201 -3.61 0.33 -12.38
CA TYR A 201 -5.00 0.54 -12.01
C TYR A 201 -5.26 0.10 -10.58
N PHE A 202 -6.05 0.88 -9.86
CA PHE A 202 -6.69 0.41 -8.64
C PHE A 202 -7.75 -0.63 -9.00
N ILE A 203 -7.83 -1.70 -8.24
CA ILE A 203 -8.75 -2.83 -8.45
C ILE A 203 -9.45 -3.21 -7.14
N SER A 204 -10.51 -4.01 -7.23
CA SER A 204 -11.12 -4.60 -6.05
C SER A 204 -10.19 -5.62 -5.39
N CYS A 205 -10.05 -5.50 -4.08
CA CYS A 205 -9.46 -6.57 -3.28
C CYS A 205 -10.39 -7.79 -3.27
N ASN A 206 -9.81 -8.99 -3.24
CA ASN A 206 -10.60 -10.22 -3.22
C ASN A 206 -11.09 -10.55 -1.80
N LYS A 207 -12.11 -11.41 -1.71
CA LYS A 207 -12.74 -11.80 -0.44
C LYS A 207 -11.74 -12.38 0.59
N ASN A 208 -10.73 -13.11 0.14
CA ASN A 208 -9.74 -13.68 1.06
C ASN A 208 -8.88 -12.60 1.71
N GLU A 209 -8.58 -11.52 0.99
CA GLU A 209 -7.85 -10.37 1.52
C GLU A 209 -8.66 -9.64 2.57
N PHE A 210 -9.94 -9.38 2.28
CA PHE A 210 -10.88 -8.79 3.25
C PHE A 210 -10.92 -9.61 4.54
N ASN A 211 -11.15 -10.92 4.42
CA ASN A 211 -11.23 -11.81 5.58
C ASN A 211 -9.95 -11.84 6.42
N LYS A 212 -8.77 -11.60 5.82
CA LYS A 212 -7.48 -11.61 6.51
C LYS A 212 -7.10 -10.25 7.09
N THR A 213 -7.61 -9.16 6.53
CA THR A 213 -7.04 -7.81 6.71
C THR A 213 -8.02 -6.83 7.34
N GLU A 214 -9.28 -6.81 6.89
CA GLU A 214 -10.29 -5.93 7.47
C GLU A 214 -10.66 -6.44 8.86
N ASN A 215 -10.43 -5.64 9.88
CA ASN A 215 -10.77 -5.98 11.26
C ASN A 215 -11.43 -4.82 12.01
N CYS A 216 -11.68 -3.70 11.36
CA CYS A 216 -12.40 -2.59 11.95
C CYS A 216 -13.88 -2.93 12.18
N GLY A 217 -14.42 -2.45 13.30
CA GLY A 217 -15.86 -2.48 13.58
C GLY A 217 -16.64 -1.48 12.74
N ASP A 218 -17.89 -1.20 13.13
CA ASP A 218 -18.76 -0.28 12.39
C ASP A 218 -18.50 1.18 12.73
N ASP A 219 -17.93 1.48 13.89
CA ASP A 219 -17.53 2.81 14.32
C ASP A 219 -16.02 2.85 14.51
N ILE A 220 -15.34 3.78 13.82
CA ILE A 220 -13.88 3.85 13.74
C ILE A 220 -13.42 5.24 14.13
N MET A 221 -12.68 5.33 15.23
CA MET A 221 -12.01 6.55 15.67
C MET A 221 -10.89 6.91 14.70
N PHE A 222 -10.80 8.18 14.32
CA PHE A 222 -9.66 8.76 13.61
C PHE A 222 -8.74 9.49 14.62
N PRO A 223 -7.69 8.84 15.16
CA PRO A 223 -6.94 9.38 16.28
C PRO A 223 -6.25 10.70 15.94
N SER A 224 -6.32 11.68 16.84
CA SER A 224 -5.55 12.93 16.77
C SER A 224 -4.08 12.70 17.10
N LYS A 225 -3.26 13.77 17.05
CA LYS A 225 -1.84 13.68 17.38
C LYS A 225 -1.60 13.05 18.76
N VAL A 226 -0.83 11.95 18.81
CA VAL A 226 -0.38 11.35 20.06
C VAL A 226 0.86 12.11 20.57
N GLN A 227 0.89 12.41 21.87
CA GLN A 227 2.07 12.96 22.52
C GLN A 227 3.08 11.83 22.74
N ILE A 228 4.18 11.85 22.02
CA ILE A 228 5.28 10.89 22.24
C ILE A 228 6.13 11.45 23.38
N SER A 229 6.11 10.78 24.53
CA SER A 229 6.99 11.10 25.64
C SER A 229 8.44 10.86 25.21
N SER A 230 9.25 11.91 25.18
CA SER A 230 10.69 11.78 25.00
C SER A 230 11.29 11.16 26.28
N SER A 231 11.59 9.87 26.24
CA SER A 231 12.50 9.24 27.19
C SER A 231 13.95 9.54 26.81
#